data_AF-A0A192RZS0-F1
#
_entry.id   AF-A0A192RZS0-F1
#
_cell.length_a   1.000
_cell.length_b   1.000
_cell.length_c   1.000
_cell.angle_alpha   90.00
_cell.angle_beta   90.00
_cell.angle_gamma   90.00
#
_symmetry.space_group_name_H-M   'P 1'
#
loop_
_entity.id
_entity.type
_entity.pdbx_description
1 polymer ?
#
loop_
_entity_poly.entity_id
_entity_poly.type
_entity_poly.pdbx_seq_one_letter_code
_entity_poly.pdbx_strand_id
1 'polypeptide(L)'
;MLDPITKCSYENVLQDISNFLNCNLRTRKQNSTGNEYFTLTASSKSSLSIIINYFERFPLFTLKYLDYLDWKKAVELILNNQHYTKEGITEINKLKNNMNLKRTIFYWNHLN
;
A
#
# COMPACT_ATOMS: atom_id res chain seq x y z
N MET A 1 -12.23 -7.52 -15.59
CA MET A 1 -11.25 -6.91 -16.52
C MET A 1 -10.45 -8.01 -17.17
N LEU A 2 -10.22 -7.89 -18.47
CA LEU A 2 -9.53 -8.91 -19.25
C LEU A 2 -8.26 -8.32 -19.84
N ASP A 3 -7.27 -9.18 -20.01
CA ASP A 3 -6.07 -8.84 -20.75
C ASP A 3 -6.42 -8.47 -22.21
N PRO A 4 -5.90 -7.34 -22.75
CA PRO A 4 -6.33 -6.86 -24.05
C PRO A 4 -5.96 -7.79 -25.20
N ILE A 5 -4.91 -8.61 -25.04
CA ILE A 5 -4.38 -9.50 -26.07
C ILE A 5 -5.00 -10.89 -25.94
N THR A 6 -4.83 -11.53 -24.79
CA THR A 6 -5.22 -12.92 -24.53
C THR A 6 -6.69 -13.08 -24.15
N LYS A 7 -7.35 -11.99 -23.75
CA LYS A 7 -8.73 -11.97 -23.20
C LYS A 7 -8.91 -12.80 -21.92
N CYS A 8 -7.83 -13.28 -21.31
CA CYS A 8 -7.88 -13.96 -20.02
C CYS A 8 -8.19 -12.95 -18.89
N SER A 9 -8.86 -13.41 -17.84
CA SER A 9 -9.11 -12.59 -16.65
C SER A 9 -7.83 -12.43 -15.82
N TYR A 10 -7.58 -11.23 -15.30
CA TYR A 10 -6.52 -11.00 -14.31
C TYR A 10 -6.88 -11.51 -12.90
N GLU A 11 -8.09 -12.02 -12.70
CA GLU A 11 -8.60 -12.41 -11.39
C GLU A 11 -7.75 -13.47 -10.71
N ASN A 12 -7.33 -14.53 -11.42
CA ASN A 12 -6.55 -15.62 -10.82
C ASN A 12 -5.20 -15.12 -10.28
N VAL A 13 -4.44 -14.38 -11.08
CA VAL A 13 -3.14 -13.85 -10.64
C VAL A 13 -3.29 -12.83 -9.50
N LEU A 14 -4.34 -12.02 -9.53
CA LEU A 14 -4.62 -11.08 -8.44
C LEU A 14 -5.09 -11.78 -7.17
N GLN A 15 -5.80 -12.92 -7.29
CA GLN A 15 -6.17 -13.76 -6.18
C GLN A 15 -4.94 -14.41 -5.54
N ASP A 16 -3.99 -14.88 -6.35
CA ASP A 16 -2.72 -15.43 -5.86
C ASP A 16 -1.91 -14.38 -5.09
N ILE A 17 -1.80 -13.17 -5.65
CA ILE A 17 -1.15 -12.04 -4.96
C ILE A 17 -1.88 -11.69 -3.66
N SER A 18 -3.21 -11.67 -3.68
CA SER A 18 -4.03 -11.38 -2.50
C SER A 18 -3.81 -12.42 -1.40
N ASN A 19 -3.78 -13.71 -1.75
CA ASN A 19 -3.52 -14.80 -0.82
C ASN A 19 -2.11 -14.70 -0.23
N PHE A 20 -1.11 -14.44 -1.07
CA PHE A 20 0.29 -14.30 -0.65
C PHE A 20 0.49 -13.14 0.33
N LEU A 21 -0.10 -11.97 0.06
CA LEU A 21 0.01 -10.78 0.92
C LEU A 21 -1.01 -10.75 2.07
N ASN A 22 -1.83 -11.80 2.23
CA ASN A 22 -2.96 -11.86 3.17
C ASN A 22 -3.91 -10.64 3.06
N CYS A 23 -4.15 -10.18 1.83
CA CYS A 23 -5.03 -9.06 1.51
C CYS A 23 -6.44 -9.55 1.13
N ASN A 24 -7.38 -8.60 1.05
CA ASN A 24 -8.68 -8.84 0.47
C ASN A 24 -8.73 -8.36 -0.99
N LEU A 25 -9.02 -9.25 -1.93
CA LEU A 25 -9.36 -8.91 -3.31
C LEU A 25 -10.84 -8.55 -3.40
N ARG A 26 -11.15 -7.40 -3.99
CA ARG A 26 -12.52 -6.92 -4.22
C ARG A 26 -12.66 -6.33 -5.61
N THR A 27 -13.86 -6.38 -6.16
CA THR A 27 -14.21 -5.61 -7.37
C THR A 27 -14.92 -4.34 -6.95
N ARG A 28 -14.43 -3.20 -7.45
CA ARG A 28 -15.02 -1.88 -7.21
C ARG A 28 -15.52 -1.30 -8.52
N LYS A 29 -16.77 -0.84 -8.53
CA LYS A 29 -17.34 -0.05 -9.63
C LYS A 29 -17.26 1.44 -9.31
N GLN A 30 -16.77 2.22 -10.26
CA GLN A 30 -16.71 3.67 -10.15
C GLN A 30 -18.02 4.28 -10.64
N ASN A 31 -18.76 4.93 -9.74
CA ASN A 31 -20.09 5.47 -10.07
C ASN A 31 -20.07 6.49 -11.22
N SER A 32 -19.03 7.32 -11.32
CA SER A 32 -18.96 8.40 -12.31
C SER A 32 -18.71 7.91 -13.75
N THR A 33 -18.08 6.75 -13.93
CA THR A 33 -17.68 6.23 -15.25
C THR A 33 -18.30 4.88 -15.57
N GLY A 34 -18.83 4.17 -14.56
CA GLY A 34 -19.27 2.79 -14.67
C GLY A 34 -18.12 1.77 -14.72
N ASN A 35 -16.85 2.21 -14.71
CA ASN A 35 -15.70 1.33 -14.83
C ASN A 35 -15.54 0.44 -13.60
N GLU A 36 -15.09 -0.80 -13.82
CA GLU A 36 -14.84 -1.78 -12.76
C GLU A 36 -13.35 -2.08 -12.64
N TYR A 37 -12.86 -2.12 -11.41
CA TYR A 37 -11.46 -2.33 -11.07
C TYR A 37 -11.31 -3.32 -9.93
N PHE A 38 -10.22 -4.08 -9.92
CA PHE A 38 -9.84 -4.93 -8.80
C PHE A 38 -9.08 -4.08 -7.80
N THR A 39 -9.37 -4.28 -6.52
CA THR A 39 -8.70 -3.60 -5.41
C THR A 39 -8.22 -4.64 -4.42
N LEU A 40 -6.92 -4.65 -4.13
CA LEU A 40 -6.35 -5.42 -3.03
C LEU A 40 -6.20 -4.50 -1.83
N THR A 41 -6.77 -4.88 -0.69
CA THR A 41 -6.70 -4.06 0.53
C THR A 41 -6.11 -4.85 1.69
N ALA A 42 -5.03 -4.32 2.26
CA ALA A 42 -4.47 -4.75 3.54
C ALA A 42 -5.20 -4.04 4.67
N SER A 43 -5.90 -4.79 5.51
CA SER A 43 -6.72 -4.23 6.61
C SER A 43 -6.42 -4.86 7.96
N SER A 44 -5.68 -5.98 7.99
CA SER A 44 -5.34 -6.69 9.21
C SER A 44 -3.89 -6.40 9.63
N LYS A 45 -3.60 -6.46 10.94
CA LYS A 45 -2.22 -6.35 11.45
C LYS A 45 -1.27 -7.37 10.78
N SER A 46 -1.77 -8.57 10.49
CA SER A 46 -1.02 -9.61 9.78
C SER A 46 -0.64 -9.18 8.36
N SER A 47 -1.61 -8.72 7.55
CA SER A 47 -1.36 -8.25 6.19
C SER A 47 -0.35 -7.10 6.14
N LEU A 48 -0.46 -6.16 7.08
CA LEU A 48 0.46 -5.03 7.21
C LEU A 48 1.89 -5.49 7.51
N SER A 49 2.04 -6.45 8.42
CA SER A 49 3.35 -7.00 8.80
C SER A 49 3.99 -7.77 7.64
N ILE A 50 3.20 -8.57 6.90
CA ILE A 50 3.67 -9.29 5.70
C ILE A 50 4.17 -8.32 4.64
N ILE A 51 3.42 -7.25 4.37
CA ILE A 51 3.80 -6.24 3.36
C ILE A 51 5.07 -5.49 3.77
N ILE A 52 5.22 -5.12 5.05
CA ILE A 52 6.47 -4.54 5.55
C ILE A 52 7.63 -5.49 5.28
N ASN A 53 7.54 -6.75 5.73
CA ASN A 53 8.60 -7.73 5.52
C ASN A 53 8.95 -7.94 4.04
N TYR A 54 7.95 -7.93 3.16
CA TYR A 54 8.15 -8.06 1.73
C TYR A 54 8.96 -6.88 1.16
N PHE A 55 8.56 -5.64 1.46
CA PHE A 55 9.24 -4.46 0.92
C PHE A 55 10.58 -4.13 1.60
N GLU A 56 10.84 -4.64 2.80
CA GLU A 56 12.19 -4.61 3.38
C GLU A 56 13.15 -5.52 2.61
N ARG A 57 12.66 -6.70 2.17
CA ARG A 57 13.47 -7.66 1.40
C ARG A 57 13.57 -7.30 -0.08
N PHE A 58 12.51 -6.73 -0.63
CA PHE A 58 12.38 -6.36 -2.04
C PHE A 58 11.98 -4.88 -2.15
N PRO A 59 12.92 -3.95 -1.97
CA PRO A 59 12.62 -2.53 -1.94
C PRO A 59 12.01 -2.02 -3.23
N LEU A 60 11.13 -1.04 -3.11
CA LEU A 60 10.64 -0.29 -4.25
C LEU A 60 11.76 0.61 -4.80
N PHE A 61 11.91 0.66 -6.12
CA PHE A 61 12.98 1.46 -6.74
C PHE A 61 12.52 2.87 -7.13
N THR A 62 11.22 3.11 -7.24
CA THR A 62 10.67 4.42 -7.62
C THR A 62 10.55 5.35 -6.41
N LEU A 63 10.06 6.58 -6.62
CA LEU A 63 9.69 7.51 -5.53
C LEU A 63 8.65 6.92 -4.56
N LYS A 64 7.94 5.86 -4.95
CA LYS A 64 7.07 5.11 -4.04
C LYS A 64 7.81 4.51 -2.86
N TYR A 65 9.13 4.34 -2.94
CA TYR A 65 9.97 3.97 -1.81
C TYR A 65 9.82 4.96 -0.64
N LEU A 66 9.88 6.27 -0.91
CA LEU A 66 9.72 7.28 0.14
C LEU A 66 8.31 7.25 0.75
N ASP A 67 7.29 7.04 -0.09
CA ASP A 67 5.91 6.86 0.37
C ASP A 67 5.75 5.60 1.23
N TYR A 68 6.42 4.52 0.85
CA TYR A 68 6.48 3.30 1.64
C TYR A 68 7.15 3.53 3.00
N LEU A 69 8.27 4.27 3.06
CA LEU A 69 8.95 4.55 4.33
C LEU A 69 8.06 5.32 5.31
N ASP A 70 7.34 6.35 4.82
CA ASP A 70 6.41 7.10 5.68
C ASP A 70 5.19 6.25 6.06
N TRP A 71 4.68 5.42 5.15
CA TRP A 71 3.61 4.46 5.43
C TRP A 71 4.03 3.41 6.46
N LYS A 72 5.24 2.84 6.35
CA LYS A 72 5.81 1.85 7.28
C LYS A 72 5.84 2.41 8.69
N LYS A 73 6.35 3.63 8.89
CA LYS A 73 6.37 4.31 10.19
C LYS A 73 4.96 4.46 10.78
N ALA A 74 3.99 4.88 9.97
CA ALA A 74 2.61 4.99 10.41
C ALA A 74 2.02 3.63 10.82
N VAL A 75 2.34 2.57 10.07
CA VAL A 75 1.93 1.20 10.39
C VAL A 75 2.59 0.70 11.68
N GLU A 76 3.87 0.97 11.91
CA GLU A 76 4.55 0.59 13.16
C GLU A 76 3.89 1.23 14.38
N LEU A 77 3.50 2.51 14.31
CA LEU A 77 2.70 3.17 15.35
C LEU A 77 1.33 2.49 15.56
N ILE A 78 0.72 1.97 14.50
CA ILE A 78 -0.55 1.21 14.58
C ILE A 78 -0.34 -0.15 15.25
N LEU A 79 0.69 -0.89 14.83
CA LEU A 79 1.01 -2.22 15.36
C LEU A 79 1.34 -2.15 16.86
N ASN A 80 2.05 -1.10 17.27
CA ASN A 80 2.41 -0.82 18.67
C ASN A 80 1.30 -0.13 19.48
N ASN A 81 0.09 0.04 18.91
CA ASN A 81 -1.05 0.72 19.53
C ASN A 81 -0.77 2.19 19.95
N GLN A 82 0.28 2.83 19.42
CA GLN A 82 0.63 4.22 19.73
C GLN A 82 -0.28 5.22 19.03
N HIS A 83 -0.97 4.80 17.97
CA HIS A 83 -1.97 5.61 17.26
C HIS A 83 -3.20 6.04 18.10
N TYR A 84 -3.36 5.53 19.33
CA TYR A 84 -4.38 6.03 20.28
C TYR A 84 -3.90 7.24 21.09
N THR A 85 -2.60 7.55 21.06
CA THR A 85 -2.01 8.69 21.78
C THR A 85 -2.07 9.96 20.93
N LYS A 86 -2.09 11.12 21.58
CA LYS A 86 -2.06 12.41 20.87
C LYS A 86 -0.80 12.55 20.02
N GLU A 87 0.33 12.10 20.56
CA GLU A 87 1.64 12.11 19.92
C GLU A 87 1.63 11.22 18.67
N GLY A 88 1.14 9.99 18.79
CA GLY A 88 1.03 9.04 17.68
C GLY A 88 0.10 9.53 16.57
N ILE A 89 -1.06 10.11 16.91
CA ILE A 89 -1.98 10.73 15.94
C ILE A 89 -1.30 11.90 15.22
N THR A 90 -0.59 12.74 15.98
CA THR A 90 0.13 13.91 15.43
C THR A 90 1.20 13.48 14.44
N GLU A 91 1.98 12.44 14.78
CA GLU A 91 3.01 11.91 13.88
C GLU A 91 2.40 11.26 12.62
N ILE A 92 1.34 10.45 12.76
CA ILE A 92 0.64 9.88 11.59
C ILE A 92 0.10 10.98 10.67
N ASN A 93 -0.45 12.06 11.21
CA ASN A 93 -0.92 13.19 10.43
C ASN A 93 0.22 13.91 9.69
N LYS A 94 1.38 14.08 10.35
CA LYS A 94 2.58 14.63 9.72
C LYS A 94 3.07 13.73 8.57
N LEU A 95 3.18 12.42 8.79
CA LEU A 95 3.57 11.45 7.76
C LEU A 95 2.61 11.48 6.56
N LYS A 96 1.30 11.46 6.82
CA LYS A 96 0.24 11.58 5.79
C LYS A 96 0.38 12.87 4.97
N ASN A 97 0.82 13.97 5.58
CA ASN A 97 1.01 15.25 4.91
C ASN A 97 2.33 15.35 4.14
N ASN A 98 3.24 14.38 4.27
CA ASN A 98 4.53 14.36 3.57
C ASN A 98 4.64 13.23 2.52
N MET A 99 3.58 12.47 2.29
CA MET A 99 3.56 11.34 1.35
C MET A 99 2.68 11.59 0.11
N ASN A 100 2.87 10.76 -0.92
CA ASN A 100 2.14 10.78 -2.18
C ASN A 100 2.18 12.18 -2.83
N LEU A 101 1.03 12.70 -3.28
CA LEU A 101 0.92 14.00 -3.97
C LEU A 101 1.32 15.20 -3.09
N LYS A 102 1.43 15.03 -1.77
CA LYS A 102 1.83 16.10 -0.86
C LYS A 102 3.35 16.17 -0.65
N ARG A 103 4.11 15.18 -1.12
CA ARG A 103 5.56 15.15 -0.97
C ARG A 103 6.20 16.25 -1.80
N THR A 104 7.07 17.04 -1.19
CA THR A 104 7.85 18.11 -1.85
C THR A 104 9.35 17.86 -1.83
N ILE A 105 9.83 16.92 -1.01
CA ILE A 105 11.25 16.56 -0.87
C ILE A 105 11.47 15.15 -1.44
N PHE A 106 12.43 15.03 -2.36
CA PHE A 106 12.73 13.79 -3.06
C PHE A 106 14.24 13.52 -3.03
N TYR A 107 14.61 12.26 -2.80
CA TYR A 107 15.98 11.77 -2.87
C TYR A 107 15.99 10.29 -3.27
N TRP A 108 17.12 9.83 -3.80
CA TRP A 108 17.26 8.51 -4.45
C TRP A 108 18.42 7.69 -3.86
N ASN A 109 18.71 7.90 -2.57
CA ASN A 109 19.81 7.23 -1.90
C ASN A 109 19.67 5.69 -1.83
N HIS A 110 18.47 5.15 -2.04
CA HIS A 110 18.19 3.71 -2.07
C HIS A 110 18.58 3.02 -3.38
N LEU A 111 19.04 3.76 -4.39
CA LEU A 111 19.47 3.23 -5.69
C LEU A 111 20.99 3.12 -5.86
N ASN A 112 21.76 3.53 -4.84
CA ASN A 112 23.22 3.61 -4.89
C ASN A 112 23.89 2.49 -4.09
#